data_AF-L8LL82-F1
#
_entry.id   AF-L8LL82-F1
#
_cell.length_a   1.000
_cell.length_b   1.000
_cell.length_c   1.000
_cell.angle_alpha   90.00
_cell.angle_beta   90.00
_cell.angle_gamma   90.00
#
_symmetry.space_group_name_H-M   'P 1'
#
loop_
_entity.id
_entity.type
_entity.pdbx_description
1 polymer ?
#
loop_
_entity_poly.entity_id
_entity_poly.type
_entity_poly.pdbx_seq_one_letter_code
_entity_poly.pdbx_strand_id
1 'polypeptide(L)'
;MKLNFLLEMKILQCYHCLYYAYQRHLVCAVHPDGVDGDSCHDFQEDPDKVPTEIFNPFAQVCKFLATNYSRDFAQWLLGKPRDFQVLKPEDISLEPIRTKNLLFLESDDLILHLEFQTNPEPDIPFIIMDYRLRLYQYNPDKLVQQMVIYLTPSDSELVYRDYFSLETTYCKYHIVRLWEISPNQFFQANGLLPLAVLSQETDSIEILKKVNKQIKTVSNEAEKRELFTSTAILANLVLDNEKIQEIIL
;
A
#
# COMPACT_ATOMS: atom_id res chain seq x y z
N MET A 1 6.65 37.24 6.99
CA MET A 1 5.28 37.06 7.50
C MET A 1 5.12 35.57 7.80
N LYS A 2 5.17 35.16 9.08
CA LYS A 2 4.96 33.77 9.46
C LYS A 2 3.47 33.46 9.24
N LEU A 3 3.12 32.70 8.20
CA LEU A 3 1.84 32.04 8.19
C LEU A 3 1.92 30.94 9.26
N ASN A 4 1.42 31.25 10.45
CA ASN A 4 0.96 30.21 11.37
C ASN A 4 -0.20 29.52 10.67
N PHE A 5 0.05 28.39 10.01
CA PHE A 5 -1.00 27.45 9.69
C PHE A 5 -1.51 26.92 11.04
N LEU A 6 -2.64 27.45 11.51
CA LEU A 6 -3.43 26.87 12.58
C LEU A 6 -3.88 25.48 12.11
N LEU A 7 -3.11 24.48 12.50
CA LEU A 7 -3.23 23.11 12.03
C LEU A 7 -3.87 22.23 13.10
N GLU A 8 -5.01 22.65 13.62
CA GLU A 8 -5.89 21.81 14.43
C GLU A 8 -7.35 22.21 14.17
N MET A 9 -7.84 22.01 12.95
CA MET A 9 -9.22 22.37 12.57
C MET A 9 -10.16 21.16 12.47
N LYS A 10 -9.66 19.93 12.44
CA LYS A 10 -10.47 18.70 12.31
C LYS A 10 -9.95 17.58 13.20
N ILE A 11 -10.86 16.96 13.94
CA ILE A 11 -10.62 15.72 14.70
C ILE A 11 -10.94 14.48 13.87
N LEU A 12 -10.54 13.29 14.31
CA LEU A 12 -10.76 12.03 13.58
C LEU A 12 -12.25 11.78 13.26
N GLN A 13 -13.15 12.18 14.16
CA GLN A 13 -14.61 12.07 13.98
C GLN A 13 -15.12 12.90 12.79
N CYS A 14 -14.51 14.04 12.47
CA CYS A 14 -14.91 14.89 11.35
C CYS A 14 -14.88 14.12 10.02
N TYR A 15 -13.96 13.16 9.87
CA TYR A 15 -13.84 12.41 8.64
C TYR A 15 -14.97 11.42 8.42
N HIS A 16 -15.76 11.09 9.45
CA HIS A 16 -16.90 10.14 9.47
C HIS A 16 -18.26 10.82 9.65
N CYS A 17 -18.28 12.15 9.68
CA CYS A 17 -19.45 12.91 10.05
C CYS A 17 -20.37 13.19 8.85
N LEU A 18 -21.68 13.00 9.04
CA LEU A 18 -22.76 13.30 8.09
C LEU A 18 -22.74 14.76 7.61
N TYR A 19 -22.24 15.67 8.45
CA TYR A 19 -22.29 17.11 8.20
C TYR A 19 -21.16 17.64 7.29
N TYR A 20 -20.74 16.83 6.31
CA TYR A 20 -19.89 17.25 5.19
C TYR A 20 -18.48 17.73 5.59
N ALA A 21 -17.89 17.12 6.61
CA ALA A 21 -16.56 17.48 7.10
C ALA A 21 -15.39 16.78 6.38
N TYR A 22 -15.67 16.00 5.32
CA TYR A 22 -14.64 15.27 4.57
C TYR A 22 -13.97 16.07 3.45
N GLN A 23 -14.39 17.32 3.17
CA GLN A 23 -13.75 18.17 2.14
C GLN A 23 -12.53 18.92 2.68
N ARG A 24 -11.42 18.97 1.92
CA ARG A 24 -10.14 19.59 2.33
C ARG A 24 -10.22 21.09 2.65
N HIS A 25 -11.26 21.78 2.18
CA HIS A 25 -11.42 23.23 2.29
C HIS A 25 -12.56 23.65 3.23
N LEU A 26 -13.30 22.69 3.77
CA LEU A 26 -14.46 22.93 4.62
C LEU A 26 -14.28 22.11 5.90
N VAL A 27 -14.32 22.76 7.05
CA VAL A 27 -14.21 22.07 8.35
C VAL A 27 -15.42 21.19 8.57
N CYS A 28 -16.59 21.81 8.66
CA CYS A 28 -17.90 21.20 8.82
C CYS A 28 -18.91 22.33 8.64
N ALA A 29 -20.09 22.07 8.09
CA ALA A 29 -21.15 23.09 8.02
C ALA A 29 -21.62 23.55 9.42
N VAL A 30 -21.43 22.70 10.44
CA VAL A 30 -21.83 22.95 11.83
C VAL A 30 -20.75 23.69 12.61
N HIS A 31 -19.48 23.37 12.36
CA HIS A 31 -18.32 23.96 13.04
C HIS A 31 -17.35 24.53 12.00
N PRO A 32 -17.61 25.72 11.45
CA PRO A 32 -16.78 26.29 10.39
C PRO A 32 -15.36 26.62 10.85
N ASP A 33 -15.16 26.88 12.14
CA ASP A 33 -13.88 27.28 12.74
C ASP A 33 -13.08 26.11 13.36
N GLY A 34 -13.64 24.90 13.42
CA GLY A 34 -13.04 23.77 14.15
C GLY A 34 -13.86 23.34 15.35
N VAL A 35 -13.48 22.20 15.92
CA VAL A 35 -14.03 21.67 17.17
C VAL A 35 -12.97 21.85 18.25
N ASP A 36 -13.36 22.38 19.40
CA ASP A 36 -12.46 22.51 20.55
C ASP A 36 -12.30 21.14 21.25
N GLY A 37 -11.09 20.58 21.23
CA GLY A 37 -10.74 19.31 21.89
C GLY A 37 -10.82 18.08 20.98
N ASP A 38 -10.74 16.87 21.56
CA ASP A 38 -10.54 15.62 20.80
C ASP A 38 -11.84 14.94 20.32
N SER A 39 -13.00 15.54 20.59
CA SER A 39 -14.32 14.98 20.25
C SER A 39 -15.34 16.07 19.92
N CYS A 40 -16.27 15.77 19.02
CA CYS A 40 -17.32 16.66 18.57
C CYS A 40 -18.67 16.22 19.13
N HIS A 41 -19.35 17.11 19.85
CA HIS A 41 -20.66 16.83 20.41
C HIS A 41 -21.73 16.65 19.32
N ASP A 42 -21.58 17.35 18.19
CA ASP A 42 -22.48 17.29 17.04
C ASP A 42 -22.05 16.22 16.02
N PHE A 43 -21.15 15.31 16.39
CA PHE A 43 -20.78 14.18 15.54
C PHE A 43 -22.00 13.29 15.28
N GLN A 44 -22.31 13.08 14.01
CA GLN A 44 -23.24 12.06 13.56
C GLN A 44 -22.56 11.22 12.51
N GLU A 45 -22.53 9.90 12.72
CA GLU A 45 -21.98 8.98 11.73
C GLU A 45 -22.80 9.07 10.44
N ASP A 46 -22.11 9.30 9.33
CA ASP A 46 -22.72 9.35 8.01
C ASP A 46 -23.16 7.93 7.59
N PRO A 47 -24.47 7.64 7.50
CA PRO A 47 -24.96 6.29 7.20
C PRO A 47 -24.73 5.89 5.74
N ASP A 48 -24.56 6.87 4.83
CA ASP A 48 -24.23 6.63 3.42
C ASP A 48 -22.72 6.48 3.23
N LYS A 49 -21.94 6.87 4.24
CA LYS A 49 -20.53 6.58 4.31
C LYS A 49 -20.33 5.15 4.79
N VAL A 50 -20.32 4.27 3.78
CA VAL A 50 -19.69 2.95 3.89
C VAL A 50 -18.36 3.14 4.64
N PRO A 51 -18.07 2.34 5.69
CA PRO A 51 -16.78 2.39 6.36
C PRO A 51 -15.69 2.42 5.28
N THR A 52 -15.00 3.55 5.17
CA THR A 52 -13.93 3.67 4.20
C THR A 52 -12.93 2.58 4.54
N GLU A 53 -12.78 1.67 3.59
CA GLU A 53 -11.81 0.58 3.52
C GLU A 53 -12.21 -0.69 4.28
N ILE A 54 -12.74 -1.66 3.53
CA ILE A 54 -12.68 -3.07 3.89
C ILE A 54 -11.21 -3.38 4.19
N PHE A 55 -10.92 -3.88 5.39
CA PHE A 55 -9.57 -4.32 5.76
C PHE A 55 -9.05 -5.27 4.68
N ASN A 56 -7.99 -4.87 3.97
CA ASN A 56 -7.31 -5.71 3.00
C ASN A 56 -6.12 -6.40 3.68
N PRO A 57 -6.29 -7.63 4.21
CA PRO A 57 -5.21 -8.36 4.87
C PRO A 57 -4.00 -8.58 3.97
N PHE A 58 -4.24 -8.75 2.66
CA PHE A 58 -3.20 -9.04 1.69
C PHE A 58 -2.29 -7.83 1.47
N ALA A 59 -2.87 -6.64 1.31
CA ALA A 59 -2.10 -5.40 1.24
C ALA A 59 -1.28 -5.16 2.52
N GLN A 60 -1.84 -5.45 3.71
CA GLN A 60 -1.08 -5.30 4.96
C GLN A 60 0.11 -6.27 5.03
N VAL A 61 -0.04 -7.52 4.58
CA VAL A 61 1.08 -8.46 4.49
C VAL A 61 2.14 -7.96 3.51
N CYS A 62 1.74 -7.45 2.34
CA CYS A 62 2.69 -6.90 1.38
C CYS A 62 3.45 -5.69 1.94
N LYS A 63 2.78 -4.80 2.69
CA LYS A 63 3.42 -3.67 3.38
C LYS A 63 4.38 -4.15 4.46
N PHE A 64 3.99 -5.16 5.24
CA PHE A 64 4.85 -5.80 6.22
C PHE A 64 6.12 -6.36 5.56
N LEU A 65 5.99 -7.10 4.47
CA LEU A 65 7.12 -7.67 3.74
C LEU A 65 8.02 -6.57 3.15
N ALA A 66 7.45 -5.58 2.48
CA ALA A 66 8.21 -4.47 1.89
C ALA A 66 8.92 -3.60 2.95
N THR A 67 8.37 -3.52 4.17
CA THR A 67 8.98 -2.80 5.29
C THR A 67 10.16 -3.60 5.89
N ASN A 68 9.93 -4.86 6.25
CA ASN A 68 10.92 -5.67 6.98
C ASN A 68 12.01 -6.22 6.07
N TYR A 69 11.72 -6.40 4.78
CA TYR A 69 12.65 -6.88 3.76
C TYR A 69 12.87 -5.82 2.68
N SER A 70 12.99 -4.55 3.09
CA SER A 70 13.06 -3.40 2.18
C SER A 70 14.21 -3.49 1.17
N ARG A 71 15.36 -4.06 1.56
CA ARG A 71 16.49 -4.30 0.66
C ARG A 71 16.17 -5.30 -0.46
N ASP A 72 15.39 -6.34 -0.16
CA ASP A 72 14.98 -7.36 -1.13
C ASP A 72 14.00 -6.75 -2.14
N PHE A 73 13.02 -5.97 -1.65
CA PHE A 73 12.09 -5.23 -2.49
C PHE A 73 12.78 -4.15 -3.33
N ALA A 74 13.78 -3.46 -2.78
CA ALA A 74 14.59 -2.51 -3.53
C ALA A 74 15.34 -3.20 -4.68
N GLN A 75 15.99 -4.33 -4.40
CA GLN A 75 16.69 -5.11 -5.43
C GLN A 75 15.75 -5.56 -6.54
N TRP A 76 14.55 -6.02 -6.18
CA TRP A 76 13.56 -6.49 -7.14
C TRP A 76 12.95 -5.36 -7.97
N LEU A 77 12.44 -4.31 -7.32
CA LEU A 77 11.70 -3.23 -7.98
C LEU A 77 12.61 -2.20 -8.65
N LEU A 78 13.79 -1.94 -8.07
CA LEU A 78 14.71 -0.87 -8.50
C LEU A 78 16.00 -1.41 -9.14
N GLY A 79 16.20 -2.74 -9.13
CA GLY A 79 17.38 -3.39 -9.71
C GLY A 79 18.65 -3.33 -8.85
N LYS A 80 18.61 -2.70 -7.67
CA LYS A 80 19.74 -2.64 -6.73
C LYS A 80 19.25 -2.60 -5.27
N PRO A 81 19.99 -3.19 -4.32
CA PRO A 81 19.57 -3.17 -2.93
C PRO A 81 19.79 -1.76 -2.38
N ARG A 82 18.89 -1.32 -1.51
CA ARG A 82 18.90 0.02 -0.94
C ARG A 82 18.29 -0.03 0.45
N ASP A 83 18.90 0.69 1.38
CA ASP A 83 18.36 0.85 2.72
C ASP A 83 17.25 1.90 2.70
N PHE A 84 16.14 1.55 3.33
CA PHE A 84 14.96 2.39 3.41
C PHE A 84 14.48 2.48 4.84
N GLN A 85 13.93 3.64 5.19
CA GLN A 85 13.14 3.85 6.39
C GLN A 85 11.68 4.06 5.98
N VAL A 86 10.74 3.62 6.82
CA VAL A 86 9.32 3.90 6.58
C VAL A 86 9.08 5.37 6.82
N LEU A 87 8.60 6.07 5.80
CA LEU A 87 8.13 7.44 5.92
C LEU A 87 6.65 7.38 6.30
N LYS A 88 6.31 7.92 7.48
CA LYS A 88 4.96 7.74 8.01
C LYS A 88 3.99 8.71 7.32
N PRO A 89 2.70 8.35 7.19
CA PRO A 89 1.71 9.24 6.59
C PRO A 89 1.66 10.62 7.25
N GLU A 90 1.85 10.68 8.57
CA GLU A 90 1.84 11.93 9.34
C GLU A 90 3.00 12.87 8.96
N ASP A 91 4.10 12.32 8.43
CA ASP A 91 5.27 13.10 8.01
C ASP A 91 5.03 13.79 6.65
N ILE A 92 4.07 13.32 5.86
CA ILE A 92 3.82 13.78 4.47
C ILE A 92 2.52 14.60 4.37
N SER A 93 1.58 14.49 5.32
CA SER A 93 0.33 15.27 5.35
C SER A 93 -0.44 15.14 6.67
N LEU A 94 -1.21 16.19 7.00
CA LEU A 94 -1.99 16.31 8.25
C LEU A 94 -3.44 15.81 8.15
N GLU A 95 -3.93 15.50 6.97
CA GLU A 95 -5.25 14.86 6.79
C GLU A 95 -5.08 13.34 6.61
N PRO A 96 -5.97 12.48 7.17
CA PRO A 96 -5.98 11.05 6.95
C PRO A 96 -6.31 10.77 5.48
N ILE A 97 -5.38 10.10 4.82
CA ILE A 97 -5.47 9.82 3.39
C ILE A 97 -6.15 8.46 3.17
N ARG A 98 -6.99 8.41 2.14
CA ARG A 98 -8.04 7.41 1.87
C ARG A 98 -7.60 6.04 1.36
N THR A 99 -6.38 5.56 1.64
CA THR A 99 -6.07 4.14 1.37
C THR A 99 -5.05 3.56 2.36
N LYS A 100 -5.44 2.57 3.17
CA LYS A 100 -4.53 1.72 3.98
C LYS A 100 -3.54 0.87 3.17
N ASN A 101 -3.63 0.89 1.84
CA ASN A 101 -2.83 0.07 0.93
C ASN A 101 -1.47 0.69 0.57
N LEU A 102 -1.23 1.95 0.96
CA LEU A 102 -0.01 2.67 0.61
C LEU A 102 1.13 2.38 1.57
N LEU A 103 2.36 2.43 1.05
CA LEU A 103 3.60 2.42 1.79
C LEU A 103 4.60 3.40 1.17
N PHE A 104 5.24 4.21 2.02
CA PHE A 104 6.33 5.10 1.63
C PHE A 104 7.62 4.61 2.27
N LEU A 105 8.63 4.37 1.43
CA LEU A 105 9.97 3.98 1.84
C LEU A 105 10.95 5.04 1.38
N GLU A 106 11.65 5.65 2.33
CA GLU A 106 12.56 6.76 2.10
C GLU A 106 14.02 6.35 2.30
N SER A 107 14.86 6.80 1.36
CA SER A 107 16.32 6.72 1.43
C SER A 107 16.91 8.12 1.15
N ASP A 108 18.24 8.24 1.13
CA ASP A 108 18.92 9.55 1.04
C ASP A 108 18.48 10.42 -0.15
N ASP A 109 18.31 9.84 -1.35
CA ASP A 109 17.99 10.54 -2.60
C ASP A 109 16.68 10.10 -3.26
N LEU A 110 15.98 9.11 -2.69
CA LEU A 110 14.82 8.47 -3.30
C LEU A 110 13.72 8.17 -2.27
N ILE A 111 12.48 8.46 -2.66
CA ILE A 111 11.26 7.95 -2.01
C ILE A 111 10.59 6.95 -2.96
N LEU A 112 10.39 5.74 -2.47
CA LEU A 112 9.60 4.70 -3.12
C LEU A 112 8.18 4.71 -2.56
N HIS A 113 7.22 5.00 -3.43
CA HIS A 113 5.79 5.02 -3.15
C HIS A 113 5.17 3.75 -3.72
N LEU A 114 4.68 2.87 -2.85
CA LEU A 114 4.04 1.61 -3.23
C LEU A 114 2.56 1.64 -2.88
N GLU A 115 1.73 1.17 -3.80
CA GLU A 115 0.30 0.96 -3.61
C GLU A 115 -0.07 -0.49 -3.93
N PHE A 116 -0.58 -1.25 -2.95
CA PHE A 116 -0.90 -2.67 -3.11
C PHE A 116 -2.39 -2.89 -3.34
N GLN A 117 -2.76 -3.47 -4.48
CA GLN A 117 -4.15 -3.57 -4.91
C GLN A 117 -4.54 -5.03 -5.18
N THR A 118 -5.59 -5.51 -4.52
CA THR A 118 -6.20 -6.80 -4.87
C THR A 118 -7.16 -6.62 -6.04
N ASN A 119 -8.07 -5.65 -5.96
CA ASN A 119 -8.95 -5.27 -7.06
C ASN A 119 -8.52 -3.89 -7.57
N PRO A 120 -8.54 -3.64 -8.89
CA PRO A 120 -8.21 -2.32 -9.40
C PRO A 120 -9.32 -1.30 -9.13
N GLU A 121 -8.94 -0.15 -8.58
CA GLU A 121 -9.85 0.97 -8.31
C GLU A 121 -9.61 2.14 -9.29
N PRO A 122 -10.67 2.82 -9.77
CA PRO A 122 -10.57 3.85 -10.82
C PRO A 122 -9.90 5.15 -10.35
N ASP A 123 -9.83 5.39 -9.05
CA ASP A 123 -9.24 6.58 -8.41
C ASP A 123 -7.74 6.45 -8.13
N ILE A 124 -7.17 5.25 -8.25
CA ILE A 124 -5.73 4.99 -8.06
C ILE A 124 -4.84 5.96 -8.82
N PRO A 125 -5.06 6.28 -10.11
CA PRO A 125 -4.22 7.25 -10.80
C PRO A 125 -4.21 8.63 -10.11
N PHE A 126 -5.36 9.09 -9.63
CA PHE A 126 -5.45 10.35 -8.90
C PHE A 126 -4.75 10.27 -7.55
N ILE A 127 -4.90 9.17 -6.80
CA ILE A 127 -4.21 8.95 -5.52
C ILE A 127 -2.69 8.99 -5.73
N ILE A 128 -2.18 8.28 -6.75
CA ILE A 128 -0.75 8.31 -7.10
C ILE A 128 -0.28 9.74 -7.38
N MET A 129 -1.04 10.52 -8.16
CA MET A 129 -0.70 11.92 -8.43
C MET A 129 -0.76 12.80 -7.17
N ASP A 130 -1.78 12.68 -6.34
CA ASP A 130 -1.94 13.46 -5.10
C ASP A 130 -0.71 13.27 -4.19
N TYR A 131 -0.28 12.02 -4.01
CA TYR A 131 0.93 11.73 -3.24
C TYR A 131 2.22 12.15 -3.92
N ARG A 132 2.28 12.17 -5.26
CA ARG A 132 3.45 12.69 -5.96
C ARG A 132 3.73 14.13 -5.56
N LEU A 133 2.67 14.95 -5.45
CA LEU A 133 2.74 16.34 -5.07
C LEU A 133 3.04 16.52 -3.58
N ARG A 134 2.42 15.71 -2.70
CA ARG A 134 2.71 15.76 -1.26
C ARG A 134 4.16 15.37 -0.94
N LEU A 135 4.68 14.33 -1.60
CA LEU A 135 6.08 13.91 -1.45
C LEU A 135 7.05 14.97 -2.00
N TYR A 136 6.67 15.68 -3.07
CA TYR A 136 7.46 16.82 -3.55
C TYR A 136 7.47 17.98 -2.54
N GLN A 137 6.34 18.26 -1.87
CA GLN A 137 6.27 19.26 -0.80
C GLN A 137 7.11 18.85 0.41
N TYR A 138 7.07 17.56 0.77
CA TYR A 138 7.85 16.99 1.86
C TYR A 138 9.36 17.15 1.61
N ASN A 139 9.84 16.75 0.42
CA ASN A 139 11.23 16.95 0.04
C ASN A 139 11.38 17.05 -1.49
N PRO A 140 11.60 18.25 -2.06
CA PRO A 140 11.68 18.44 -3.51
C PRO A 140 12.96 17.90 -4.14
N ASP A 141 14.02 17.68 -3.34
CA ASP A 141 15.32 17.21 -3.83
C ASP A 141 15.35 15.68 -4.02
N LYS A 142 14.38 14.95 -3.46
CA LYS A 142 14.30 13.50 -3.60
C LYS A 142 13.57 13.08 -4.87
N LEU A 143 14.13 12.08 -5.53
CA LEU A 143 13.46 11.40 -6.62
C LEU A 143 12.27 10.61 -6.04
N VAL A 144 11.13 10.61 -6.72
CA VAL A 144 9.96 9.83 -6.28
C VAL A 144 9.66 8.78 -7.34
N GLN A 145 9.76 7.51 -6.98
CA GLN A 145 9.35 6.38 -7.82
C GLN A 145 8.04 5.82 -7.30
N GLN A 146 7.02 5.79 -8.15
CA GLN A 146 5.67 5.40 -7.79
C GLN A 146 5.30 4.11 -8.50
N MET A 147 4.82 3.12 -7.74
CA MET A 147 4.47 1.81 -8.26
C MET A 147 3.15 1.34 -7.68
N VAL A 148 2.26 0.86 -8.55
CA VAL A 148 1.05 0.13 -8.18
C VAL A 148 1.32 -1.36 -8.39
N ILE A 149 1.14 -2.17 -7.35
CA ILE A 149 1.38 -3.61 -7.38
C ILE A 149 0.04 -4.32 -7.24
N TYR A 150 -0.41 -4.95 -8.33
CA TYR A 150 -1.63 -5.75 -8.37
C TYR A 150 -1.36 -7.20 -7.96
N LEU A 151 -2.12 -7.68 -6.97
CA LEU A 151 -1.90 -8.98 -6.33
C LEU A 151 -2.63 -10.14 -7.01
N THR A 152 -3.73 -9.86 -7.72
CA THR A 152 -4.54 -10.90 -8.39
C THR A 152 -4.89 -10.53 -9.83
N PRO A 153 -4.98 -11.52 -10.74
CA PRO A 153 -5.40 -11.29 -12.12
C PRO A 153 -6.70 -10.50 -12.23
N SER A 154 -6.79 -9.67 -13.27
CA SER A 154 -7.99 -8.88 -13.56
C SER A 154 -8.13 -8.64 -15.05
N ASP A 155 -9.37 -8.70 -15.53
CA ASP A 155 -9.75 -8.34 -16.91
C ASP A 155 -10.02 -6.83 -17.06
N SER A 156 -9.91 -6.05 -15.98
CA SER A 156 -10.14 -4.60 -16.02
C SER A 156 -8.98 -3.88 -16.69
N GLU A 157 -9.29 -3.00 -17.66
CA GLU A 157 -8.31 -2.11 -18.30
C GLU A 157 -7.53 -1.23 -17.32
N LEU A 158 -8.04 -1.04 -16.10
CA LEU A 158 -7.38 -0.28 -15.05
C LEU A 158 -6.01 -0.86 -14.66
N VAL A 159 -5.80 -2.18 -14.74
CA VAL A 159 -4.50 -2.79 -14.43
C VAL A 159 -3.43 -2.51 -15.49
N TYR A 160 -3.78 -1.87 -16.60
CA TYR A 160 -2.86 -1.43 -17.65
C TYR A 160 -2.65 0.08 -17.67
N ARG A 161 -3.46 0.86 -16.93
CA ARG A 161 -3.37 2.32 -16.89
C ARG A 161 -2.22 2.77 -16.01
N ASP A 162 -1.07 3.08 -16.61
CA ASP A 162 0.17 3.48 -15.91
C ASP A 162 0.33 5.01 -15.76
N TYR A 163 -0.78 5.76 -15.85
CA TYR A 163 -0.74 7.22 -15.80
C TYR A 163 -2.02 7.85 -15.24
N PHE A 164 -1.85 9.04 -14.67
CA PHE A 164 -2.91 10.01 -14.45
C PHE A 164 -2.85 11.10 -15.52
N SER A 165 -4.02 11.51 -16.04
CA SER A 165 -4.14 12.60 -17.00
C SER A 165 -5.34 13.48 -16.69
N LEU A 166 -5.14 14.80 -16.65
CA LEU A 166 -6.19 15.80 -16.56
C LEU A 166 -5.76 17.04 -17.36
N GLU A 167 -6.37 17.24 -18.53
CA GLU A 167 -5.99 18.32 -19.46
C GLU A 167 -4.48 18.34 -19.76
N THR A 168 -3.76 19.38 -19.31
CA THR A 168 -2.31 19.54 -19.48
C THR A 168 -1.49 18.85 -18.39
N THR A 169 -2.14 18.24 -17.40
CA THR A 169 -1.50 17.53 -16.29
C THR A 169 -1.35 16.06 -16.65
N TYR A 170 -0.12 15.56 -16.55
CA TYR A 170 0.20 14.16 -16.80
C TYR A 170 1.21 13.66 -15.77
N CYS A 171 0.96 12.50 -15.18
CA CYS A 171 1.89 11.83 -14.28
C CYS A 171 1.93 10.34 -14.61
N LYS A 172 3.11 9.87 -15.01
CA LYS A 172 3.36 8.45 -15.24
C LYS A 172 3.80 7.79 -13.93
N TYR A 173 3.37 6.55 -13.72
CA TYR A 173 3.85 5.67 -12.66
C TYR A 173 4.11 4.28 -13.23
N HIS A 174 4.64 3.38 -12.40
CA HIS A 174 4.90 2.00 -12.79
C HIS A 174 3.78 1.08 -12.31
N ILE A 175 3.48 0.06 -13.09
CA ILE A 175 2.58 -1.02 -12.70
C ILE A 175 3.36 -2.32 -12.63
N VAL A 176 3.11 -3.09 -11.58
CA VAL A 176 3.55 -4.47 -11.43
C VAL A 176 2.31 -5.34 -11.29
N ARG A 177 2.11 -6.30 -12.20
CA ARG A 177 1.04 -7.30 -12.14
C ARG A 177 1.68 -8.63 -11.78
N LEU A 178 1.45 -9.13 -10.55
CA LEU A 178 2.22 -10.29 -10.06
C LEU A 178 2.08 -11.52 -10.96
N TRP A 179 0.90 -11.77 -11.51
CA TRP A 179 0.61 -12.89 -12.42
C TRP A 179 1.32 -12.82 -13.79
N GLU A 180 2.09 -11.77 -14.06
CA GLU A 180 2.94 -11.67 -15.25
C GLU A 180 4.43 -11.85 -14.93
N ILE A 181 4.78 -11.90 -13.64
CA ILE A 181 6.16 -12.01 -13.18
C ILE A 181 6.55 -13.49 -13.10
N SER A 182 7.74 -13.83 -13.63
CA SER A 182 8.26 -15.19 -13.50
C SER A 182 8.48 -15.56 -12.03
N PRO A 183 8.02 -16.74 -11.56
CA PRO A 183 8.20 -17.18 -10.17
C PRO A 183 9.66 -17.11 -9.70
N ASN A 184 10.61 -17.39 -10.59
CA ASN A 184 12.04 -17.43 -10.29
C ASN A 184 12.61 -16.11 -9.76
N GLN A 185 11.97 -14.97 -10.05
CA GLN A 185 12.39 -13.67 -9.51
C GLN A 185 12.18 -13.60 -7.99
N PHE A 186 11.13 -14.24 -7.48
CA PHE A 186 10.79 -14.22 -6.06
C PHE A 186 11.61 -15.21 -5.21
N PHE A 187 12.31 -16.15 -5.83
CA PHE A 187 13.23 -17.07 -5.15
C PHE A 187 14.64 -16.51 -4.95
N GLN A 188 14.90 -15.27 -5.40
CA GLN A 188 16.22 -14.65 -5.27
C GLN A 188 16.50 -14.12 -3.85
N ALA A 189 15.45 -13.87 -3.06
CA ALA A 189 15.58 -13.33 -1.71
C ALA A 189 14.44 -13.79 -0.79
N ASN A 190 14.71 -13.94 0.50
CA ASN A 190 13.76 -14.50 1.46
C ASN A 190 12.48 -13.67 1.56
N GLY A 191 12.60 -12.33 1.61
CA GLY A 191 11.46 -11.42 1.76
C GLY A 191 10.47 -11.43 0.59
N LEU A 192 10.89 -11.97 -0.55
CA LEU A 192 10.09 -12.07 -1.76
C LEU A 192 9.36 -13.42 -1.90
N LEU A 193 9.80 -14.45 -1.18
CA LEU A 193 9.24 -15.80 -1.28
C LEU A 193 7.71 -15.85 -1.14
N PRO A 194 7.08 -15.11 -0.21
CA PRO A 194 5.62 -15.13 -0.08
C PRO A 194 4.85 -14.65 -1.32
N LEU A 195 5.45 -13.79 -2.14
CA LEU A 195 4.82 -13.28 -3.37
C LEU A 195 4.84 -14.31 -4.50
N ALA A 196 5.70 -15.33 -4.44
CA ALA A 196 5.89 -16.28 -5.53
C ALA A 196 4.60 -17.04 -5.89
N VAL A 197 3.75 -17.33 -4.90
CA VAL A 197 2.48 -18.05 -5.14
C VAL A 197 1.48 -17.24 -5.99
N LEU A 198 1.64 -15.91 -6.05
CA LEU A 198 0.82 -14.98 -6.85
C LEU A 198 1.42 -14.68 -8.22
N SER A 199 2.56 -15.31 -8.55
CA SER A 199 3.30 -15.05 -9.78
C SER A 199 2.69 -15.74 -10.99
N GLN A 200 3.32 -15.62 -12.17
CA GLN A 200 2.83 -16.19 -13.42
C GLN A 200 2.43 -17.67 -13.28
N GLU A 201 1.19 -17.97 -13.67
CA GLU A 201 0.55 -19.27 -13.49
C GLU A 201 1.22 -20.36 -14.32
N THR A 202 1.87 -21.30 -13.63
CA THR A 202 2.13 -22.64 -14.15
C THR A 202 1.50 -23.72 -13.29
N ASP A 203 1.62 -23.59 -11.96
CA ASP A 203 0.97 -24.45 -10.95
C ASP A 203 1.24 -23.83 -9.56
N SER A 204 0.23 -23.17 -8.98
CA SER A 204 0.37 -22.48 -7.69
C SER A 204 0.62 -23.44 -6.51
N ILE A 205 0.17 -24.70 -6.61
CA ILE A 205 0.43 -25.74 -5.60
C ILE A 205 1.90 -26.13 -5.62
N GLU A 206 2.47 -26.38 -6.78
CA GLU A 206 3.89 -26.71 -6.92
C GLU A 206 4.80 -25.53 -6.56
N ILE A 207 4.40 -24.30 -6.90
CA ILE A 207 5.11 -23.10 -6.43
C ILE A 207 5.05 -23.03 -4.90
N LEU A 208 3.88 -23.26 -4.28
CA LEU A 208 3.76 -23.21 -2.83
C LEU A 208 4.62 -24.26 -2.13
N LYS A 209 4.71 -25.49 -2.66
CA LYS A 209 5.63 -26.52 -2.16
C LYS A 209 7.09 -26.08 -2.23
N LYS A 210 7.50 -25.43 -3.33
CA LYS A 210 8.86 -24.88 -3.49
C LYS A 210 9.12 -23.76 -2.48
N VAL A 211 8.18 -22.84 -2.29
CA VAL A 211 8.25 -21.77 -1.29
C VAL A 211 8.41 -22.36 0.11
N ASN A 212 7.57 -23.32 0.49
CA ASN A 212 7.65 -24.02 1.77
C ASN A 212 9.03 -24.64 1.99
N LYS A 213 9.54 -25.38 0.99
CA LYS A 213 10.88 -25.97 1.07
C LYS A 213 11.97 -24.92 1.26
N GLN A 214 11.89 -23.78 0.56
CA GLN A 214 12.86 -22.70 0.67
C GLN A 214 12.81 -22.03 2.04
N ILE A 215 11.62 -21.71 2.57
CA ILE A 215 11.46 -21.09 3.89
C ILE A 215 12.01 -22.02 5.00
N LYS A 216 11.88 -23.34 4.87
CA LYS A 216 12.48 -24.31 5.83
C LYS A 216 14.00 -24.20 5.94
N THR A 217 14.69 -23.67 4.92
CA THR A 217 16.14 -23.47 4.93
C THR A 217 16.59 -22.20 5.66
N VAL A 218 15.67 -21.28 5.98
CA VAL A 218 15.96 -20.05 6.72
C VAL A 218 16.41 -20.42 8.14
N SER A 219 17.53 -19.83 8.57
CA SER A 219 18.14 -20.18 9.86
C SER A 219 17.47 -19.50 11.06
N ASN A 220 16.94 -18.29 10.87
CA ASN A 220 16.27 -17.53 11.93
C ASN A 220 14.82 -18.03 12.09
N GLU A 221 14.49 -18.56 13.27
CA GLU A 221 13.15 -19.10 13.55
C GLU A 221 12.05 -18.03 13.60
N ALA A 222 12.36 -16.79 13.99
CA ALA A 222 11.39 -15.69 13.94
C ALA A 222 11.06 -15.32 12.49
N GLU A 223 12.09 -15.10 11.67
CA GLU A 223 11.97 -14.82 10.23
C GLU A 223 11.20 -15.93 9.51
N LYS A 224 11.54 -17.19 9.81
CA LYS A 224 10.86 -18.37 9.25
C LYS A 224 9.36 -18.36 9.53
N ARG A 225 8.95 -18.08 10.77
CA ARG A 225 7.53 -17.98 11.15
C ARG A 225 6.82 -16.85 10.39
N GLU A 226 7.44 -15.68 10.29
CA GLU A 226 6.87 -14.54 9.57
C GLU A 226 6.68 -14.84 8.09
N LEU A 227 7.65 -15.47 7.45
CA LEU A 227 7.58 -15.87 6.04
C LEU A 227 6.49 -16.93 5.82
N PHE A 228 6.35 -17.92 6.71
CA PHE A 228 5.26 -18.90 6.63
C PHE A 228 3.89 -18.26 6.79
N THR A 229 3.70 -17.42 7.80
CA THR A 229 2.44 -16.72 8.03
C THR A 229 2.08 -15.84 6.83
N SER A 230 3.04 -15.07 6.32
CA SER A 230 2.85 -14.21 5.15
C SER A 230 2.48 -15.03 3.91
N THR A 231 3.18 -16.15 3.68
CA THR A 231 2.91 -17.05 2.56
C THR A 231 1.52 -17.66 2.66
N ALA A 232 1.11 -18.13 3.84
CA ALA A 232 -0.21 -18.70 4.05
C ALA A 232 -1.32 -17.67 3.78
N ILE A 233 -1.17 -16.44 4.27
CA ILE A 233 -2.14 -15.37 4.02
C ILE A 233 -2.24 -15.06 2.52
N LEU A 234 -1.11 -14.83 1.84
CA LEU A 234 -1.13 -14.49 0.41
C LEU A 234 -1.64 -15.65 -0.46
N ALA A 235 -1.30 -16.90 -0.13
CA ALA A 235 -1.77 -18.06 -0.87
C ALA A 235 -3.30 -18.19 -0.91
N ASN A 236 -4.03 -17.64 0.08
CA ASN A 236 -5.50 -17.64 0.08
C ASN A 236 -6.10 -16.80 -1.07
N LEU A 237 -5.31 -15.99 -1.79
CA LEU A 237 -5.77 -15.31 -2.99
C LEU A 237 -5.96 -16.25 -4.19
N VAL A 238 -5.29 -17.41 -4.19
CA VAL A 238 -5.18 -18.30 -5.36
C VAL A 238 -5.40 -19.79 -5.04
N LEU A 239 -5.44 -20.18 -3.76
CA LEU A 239 -5.59 -21.56 -3.31
C LEU A 239 -6.60 -21.69 -2.18
N ASP A 240 -7.23 -22.87 -2.11
CA ASP A 240 -8.13 -23.25 -1.02
C ASP A 240 -7.36 -23.44 0.28
N ASN A 241 -7.98 -23.08 1.41
CA ASN A 241 -7.36 -23.16 2.74
C ASN A 241 -6.88 -24.59 3.07
N GLU A 242 -7.64 -25.63 2.71
CA GLU A 242 -7.25 -27.03 2.96
C GLU A 242 -5.89 -27.40 2.35
N LYS A 243 -5.65 -26.99 1.08
CA LYS A 243 -4.37 -27.24 0.39
C LYS A 243 -3.23 -26.43 1.01
N ILE A 244 -3.51 -25.21 1.44
CA ILE A 244 -2.52 -24.36 2.10
C ILE A 244 -2.08 -25.00 3.42
N GLN A 245 -3.03 -25.50 4.22
CA GLN A 245 -2.74 -26.19 5.48
C GLN A 245 -1.92 -27.47 5.25
N GLU A 246 -2.27 -28.29 4.25
CA GLU A 246 -1.52 -29.52 3.93
C GLU A 246 -0.04 -29.25 3.61
N ILE A 247 0.25 -28.10 2.98
CA ILE A 247 1.61 -27.80 2.48
C ILE A 247 2.42 -26.99 3.49
N ILE A 248 1.82 -25.98 4.13
CA ILE A 248 2.54 -25.00 4.96
C ILE A 248 2.56 -25.39 6.44
N LEU A 249 1.48 -25.96 6.97
CA LEU A 249 1.33 -26.29 8.40
C LEU A 249 1.75 -27.73 8.71
#